data_AF-A0A3C0ITA5-F1
#
_entry.id   AF-A0A3C0ITA5-F1
#
_cell.length_a   1.000
_cell.length_b   1.000
_cell.length_c   1.000
_cell.angle_alpha   90.00
_cell.angle_beta   90.00
_cell.angle_gamma   90.00
#
_symmetry.space_group_name_H-M   'P 1'
#
loop_
_entity.id
_entity.type
_entity.pdbx_description
1 polymer ?
#
loop_
_entity_poly.entity_id
_entity_poly.type
_entity_poly.pdbx_seq_one_letter_code
_entity_poly.pdbx_strand_id
1 'polypeptide(L)'
;SWGIGDKNKNNGILLLIALNDKKIRIEVGKGLEGAIPDVTADKIIRNELAPYFKQQRFYDGIDHTIRILSLAAVGEYKEARAKQRPSNSMGAFA
;
A
#
# COMPACT_ATOMS: atom_id res chain seq x y z
N SER A 1 12.18 -14.57 14.66
CA SER A 1 11.44 -13.52 13.89
C SER A 1 12.43 -12.43 13.48
N TRP A 2 12.14 -11.67 12.42
CA TRP A 2 13.10 -10.67 11.87
C TRP A 2 13.27 -9.40 12.71
N GLY A 3 12.41 -9.14 13.71
CA GLY A 3 12.60 -8.02 14.63
C GLY A 3 12.46 -6.64 13.98
N ILE A 4 11.57 -6.49 13.00
CA ILE A 4 11.40 -5.25 12.23
C ILE A 4 10.69 -4.19 13.08
N GLY A 5 11.28 -3.00 13.16
CA GLY A 5 10.77 -1.87 13.95
C GLY A 5 11.12 -1.97 15.45
N ASP A 6 10.51 -1.09 16.25
CA ASP A 6 10.69 -1.09 17.70
C ASP A 6 9.71 -2.06 18.38
N LYS A 7 10.23 -2.90 19.28
CA LYS A 7 9.45 -3.94 19.98
C LYS A 7 8.27 -3.39 20.79
N ASN A 8 8.42 -2.21 21.39
CA ASN A 8 7.40 -1.62 22.24
C ASN A 8 6.40 -0.80 21.41
N LYS A 9 6.88 -0.15 20.35
CA LYS A 9 6.04 0.70 19.47
C LYS A 9 5.31 -0.10 18.40
N ASN A 10 5.78 -1.30 18.05
CA ASN A 10 5.22 -2.14 16.98
C ASN A 10 5.06 -1.38 15.65
N ASN A 11 6.07 -0.60 15.26
CA ASN A 11 6.03 0.32 14.12
C ASN A 11 6.87 -0.16 12.92
N GLY A 12 7.07 -1.47 12.79
CA GLY A 12 7.76 -2.06 11.64
C GLY A 12 6.87 -2.15 10.41
N ILE A 13 7.47 -2.05 9.23
CA ILE A 13 6.83 -2.35 7.94
C ILE A 13 7.72 -3.33 7.18
N LEU A 14 7.15 -4.37 6.59
CA LEU A 14 7.83 -5.30 5.69
C LEU A 14 7.18 -5.28 4.31
N LEU A 15 7.94 -4.89 3.29
CA LEU A 15 7.57 -5.09 1.89
C LEU A 15 8.23 -6.39 1.40
N LEU A 16 7.42 -7.41 1.13
CA LEU A 16 7.86 -8.69 0.57
C LEU A 16 7.45 -8.80 -0.89
N ILE A 17 8.41 -9.12 -1.74
CA ILE A 17 8.23 -9.22 -3.19
C ILE A 17 8.74 -10.58 -3.66
N ALA A 18 7.83 -11.40 -4.19
CA ALA A 18 8.16 -12.65 -4.87
C ALA A 18 8.02 -12.41 -6.39
N LEU A 19 9.14 -12.05 -7.02
CA LEU A 19 9.17 -11.58 -8.42
C LEU A 19 8.60 -12.62 -9.40
N ASN A 20 9.07 -13.87 -9.27
CA ASN A 20 8.68 -14.97 -10.16
C ASN A 20 7.20 -15.36 -9.97
N ASP A 21 6.70 -15.26 -8.75
CA ASP A 21 5.31 -15.57 -8.41
C ASP A 21 4.35 -14.41 -8.70
N LYS A 22 4.89 -13.24 -9.04
CA LYS A 22 4.14 -11.97 -9.21
C LYS A 22 3.29 -11.63 -7.97
N LYS A 23 3.80 -11.94 -6.78
CA LYS A 23 3.15 -11.67 -5.49
C LYS A 23 3.89 -10.57 -4.74
N ILE A 24 3.13 -9.64 -4.18
CA ILE A 24 3.63 -8.54 -3.37
C ILE A 24 2.77 -8.48 -2.11
N ARG A 25 3.43 -8.26 -0.97
CA ARG A 25 2.76 -8.14 0.32
C ARG A 25 3.42 -7.05 1.15
N ILE A 26 2.60 -6.28 1.85
CA ILE A 26 3.05 -5.33 2.87
C ILE A 26 2.50 -5.83 4.20
N GLU A 27 3.38 -6.05 5.17
CA GLU A 27 2.99 -6.29 6.56
C GLU A 27 3.23 -5.02 7.36
N VAL A 28 2.25 -4.62 8.15
CA VAL A 28 2.28 -3.41 8.96
C VAL A 28 2.20 -3.81 10.44
N GLY A 29 3.09 -3.26 11.25
CA GLY A 29 3.04 -3.45 12.70
C GLY A 29 1.84 -2.72 13.31
N LYS A 30 1.26 -3.29 14.38
CA LYS A 30 0.06 -2.76 15.05
C LYS A 30 0.14 -1.28 15.45
N GLY A 31 1.33 -0.76 15.74
CA GLY A 31 1.53 0.64 16.09
C GLY A 31 1.26 1.62 14.95
N LEU A 32 1.20 1.14 13.71
CA LEU A 32 0.94 1.94 12.52
C LEU A 32 -0.46 1.74 11.93
N GLU A 33 -1.31 0.89 12.51
CA GLU A 33 -2.66 0.60 11.97
C GLU A 33 -3.55 1.84 11.84
N GLY A 34 -3.36 2.84 12.70
CA GLY A 34 -4.09 4.11 12.59
C GLY A 34 -3.69 4.94 11.36
N ALA A 35 -2.45 4.80 10.90
CA ALA A 35 -1.88 5.57 9.80
C ALA A 35 -1.88 4.78 8.48
N ILE A 36 -1.64 3.48 8.56
CA ILE A 36 -1.57 2.54 7.44
C ILE A 36 -2.41 1.30 7.81
N PRO A 37 -3.75 1.39 7.76
CA PRO A 37 -4.58 0.20 7.89
C PRO A 37 -4.37 -0.73 6.69
N ASP A 38 -4.76 -1.99 6.83
CA ASP A 38 -4.64 -3.03 5.79
C ASP A 38 -5.12 -2.54 4.42
N VAL A 39 -6.32 -1.94 4.35
CA VAL A 39 -6.89 -1.38 3.11
C VAL A 39 -6.00 -0.32 2.44
N THR A 40 -5.26 0.47 3.22
CA THR A 40 -4.34 1.49 2.71
C THR A 40 -3.07 0.84 2.17
N ALA A 41 -2.49 -0.13 2.89
CA ALA A 41 -1.34 -0.90 2.41
C ALA A 41 -1.67 -1.59 1.07
N ASP A 42 -2.85 -2.19 0.98
CA ASP A 42 -3.37 -2.87 -0.19
C ASP A 42 -3.54 -1.91 -1.40
N LYS A 43 -4.00 -0.69 -1.14
CA LYS A 43 -4.08 0.38 -2.15
C LYS A 43 -2.70 0.86 -2.59
N ILE A 44 -1.74 1.01 -1.67
CA ILE A 44 -0.36 1.40 -2.00
C ILE A 44 0.25 0.37 -2.96
N ILE A 45 0.07 -0.93 -2.71
CA ILE A 45 0.54 -1.98 -3.64
C ILE A 45 -0.11 -1.79 -5.01
N ARG A 46 -1.43 -1.67 -5.08
CA ARG A 46 -2.18 -1.61 -6.35
C ARG A 46 -1.90 -0.36 -7.17
N ASN A 47 -1.79 0.79 -6.52
CA ASN A 47 -1.75 2.10 -7.18
C ASN A 47 -0.32 2.63 -7.34
N GLU A 48 0.56 2.35 -6.39
CA GLU A 48 1.88 2.96 -6.33
C GLU A 48 2.99 2.00 -6.78
N LEU A 49 2.86 0.70 -6.52
CA LEU A 49 3.92 -0.27 -6.82
C LEU A 49 3.65 -1.08 -8.09
N ALA A 50 2.46 -1.68 -8.19
CA ALA A 50 2.10 -2.59 -9.28
C ALA A 50 2.24 -1.98 -10.70
N PRO A 51 1.94 -0.68 -10.94
CA PRO A 51 2.13 -0.09 -12.26
C PRO A 51 3.59 -0.08 -12.74
N TYR A 52 4.54 0.16 -11.83
CA TYR A 52 5.97 0.12 -12.14
C TYR A 52 6.43 -1.30 -12.46
N PHE A 53 5.96 -2.28 -11.68
CA PHE A 53 6.29 -3.69 -11.90
C PHE A 53 5.77 -4.21 -13.23
N LYS A 54 4.58 -3.77 -13.65
CA LYS A 54 4.05 -4.06 -15.00
C LYS A 54 4.94 -3.51 -16.12
N GLN A 55 5.65 -2.41 -15.87
CA GLN A 55 6.59 -1.78 -16.80
C GLN A 55 8.03 -2.27 -16.62
N GLN A 56 8.27 -3.30 -15.80
CA GLN A 56 9.60 -3.80 -15.43
C GLN A 56 10.52 -2.74 -14.78
N ARG A 57 9.94 -1.66 -14.25
CA ARG A 57 10.63 -0.57 -13.55
C ARG A 57 10.72 -0.88 -12.05
N PHE A 58 11.38 -1.98 -11.69
CA PHE A 58 11.35 -2.51 -10.33
C PHE A 58 11.94 -1.56 -9.28
N TYR A 59 13.13 -1.02 -9.54
CA TYR A 59 13.81 -0.10 -8.62
C TYR A 59 12.96 1.14 -8.35
N ASP A 60 12.51 1.81 -9.42
CA ASP A 60 11.66 3.00 -9.33
C ASP A 60 10.37 2.73 -8.53
N GLY A 61 9.74 1.57 -8.76
CA GLY A 61 8.54 1.17 -8.03
C GLY A 61 8.81 0.99 -6.53
N ILE A 62 9.91 0.34 -6.18
CA ILE A 62 10.31 0.12 -4.79
C ILE A 62 10.64 1.45 -4.10
N ASP A 63 11.46 2.29 -4.72
CA ASP A 63 11.85 3.60 -4.18
C ASP A 63 10.62 4.49 -3.94
N HIS A 64 9.77 4.64 -4.95
CA HIS A 64 8.52 5.40 -4.85
C HIS A 64 7.61 4.85 -3.75
N THR A 65 7.47 3.53 -3.65
CA THR A 65 6.61 2.90 -2.63
C THR A 65 7.16 3.08 -1.22
N ILE A 66 8.48 2.98 -1.01
CA ILE A 66 9.11 3.25 0.29
C ILE A 66 8.88 4.70 0.71
N ARG A 67 8.99 5.65 -0.22
CA ARG A 67 8.69 7.06 0.04
C ARG A 67 7.24 7.25 0.47
N ILE A 68 6.30 6.61 -0.22
CA ILE A 68 4.87 6.66 0.10
C ILE A 68 4.57 6.04 1.47
N LEU A 69 5.15 4.89 1.79
CA LEU A 69 5.00 4.24 3.11
C LEU A 69 5.57 5.12 4.23
N SER A 70 6.69 5.80 3.99
CA SER A 70 7.29 6.73 4.95
C SER A 70 6.36 7.92 5.24
N LEU A 71 5.76 8.51 4.19
CA LEU A 71 4.76 9.57 4.35
C LEU A 71 3.49 9.07 5.05
N ALA A 72 3.06 7.84 4.75
CA ALA A 72 1.89 7.25 5.37
C ALA A 72 2.12 6.98 6.86
N ALA A 73 3.32 6.53 7.25
CA ALA A 73 3.66 6.25 8.64
C ALA A 73 3.64 7.51 9.54
N VAL A 74 3.88 8.70 8.98
CA VAL A 74 3.77 9.98 9.70
C VAL A 74 2.39 10.65 9.54
N GLY A 75 1.42 9.97 8.91
CA GLY A 75 0.05 10.45 8.75
C GLY A 75 -0.14 11.50 7.63
N GLU A 76 0.85 11.68 6.76
CA GLU A 76 0.83 12.68 5.69
C GLU A 76 0.36 12.14 4.34
N TYR A 77 0.21 10.82 4.22
CA TYR A 77 -0.30 10.22 3.00
C TYR A 77 -1.79 10.51 2.81
N LYS A 78 -2.08 11.39 1.85
CA LYS A 78 -3.44 11.64 1.37
C LYS A 78 -3.63 10.81 0.12
N GLU A 79 -4.49 9.80 0.19
CA GLU A 79 -4.89 9.05 -0.99
C GLU A 79 -5.31 10.04 -2.09
N ALA A 80 -4.76 9.89 -3.29
CA ALA A 80 -5.38 10.49 -4.46
C ALA A 80 -6.77 9.84 -4.54
N ARG A 81 -7.84 10.59 -4.22
CA ARG A 81 -9.22 10.12 -4.39
C ARG A 81 -9.32 9.55 -5.80
N ALA A 82 -9.34 8.23 -5.92
CA ALA A 82 -9.85 7.60 -7.13
C ALA A 82 -11.24 8.21 -7.30
N LYS A 83 -11.44 8.96 -8.39
CA LYS A 83 -12.74 9.55 -8.72
C LYS A 83 -13.77 8.45 -8.44
N GLN A 84 -14.63 8.67 -7.44
CA GLN A 84 -15.77 7.80 -7.23
C GLN A 84 -16.43 7.68 -8.60
N ARG A 85 -16.35 6.49 -9.23
CA ARG A 85 -17.19 6.23 -10.39
C ARG A 85 -18.61 6.40 -9.84
N PRO A 86 -19.41 7.34 -10.36
CA PRO A 86 -20.75 7.55 -9.82
C PRO A 86 -21.44 6.19 -9.79
N SER A 87 -21.89 5.79 -8.60
CA SER A 87 -22.68 4.58 -8.43
C SER A 87 -23.98 4.83 -9.19
N ASN A 88 -24.09 4.30 -10.40
CA ASN A 88 -25.35 4.27 -11.10
C ASN A 88 -26.18 3.15 -10.45
N SER A 89 -26.79 3.49 -9.30
CA SER A 89 -27.83 2.69 -8.69
C SER A 89 -29.11 2.86 -9.51
N MET A 90 -29.38 1.84 -10.33
CA MET A 90 -30.68 1.20 -10.53
C MET A 90 -31.87 2.10 -10.91
N GLY A 91 -32.31 1.97 -12.16
CA GLY A 91 -33.58 2.51 -12.64
C GLY A 91 -33.88 2.06 -14.07
N ALA A 92 -33.93 0.73 -14.31
CA ALA A 92 -34.45 0.18 -15.56
C ALA A 92 -35.13 -1.17 -15.29
N PHE A 93 -36.29 -1.08 -14.63
CA PHE A 93 -37.39 -2.01 -14.84
C PHE A 93 -38.61 -1.15 -15.17
N ALA A 94 -38.86 -0.98 -16.47
CA ALA A 94 -40.13 -0.68 -17.11
C ALA A 94 -39.93 -0.84 -18.61
#